data_AF-A0A257GGH4-F1
#
_entry.id   AF-A0A257GGH4-F1
#
_cell.length_a   1.000
_cell.length_b   1.000
_cell.length_c   1.000
_cell.angle_alpha   90.00
_cell.angle_beta   90.00
_cell.angle_gamma   90.00
#
_symmetry.space_group_name_H-M   'P 1'
#
loop_
_entity.id
_entity.type
_entity.pdbx_description
1 polymer ?
#
loop_
_entity_poly.entity_id
_entity_poly.type
_entity_poly.pdbx_seq_one_letter_code
_entity_poly.pdbx_strand_id
1 'polypeptide(L)'
;MLAMPALSPTSTNIPSDCPSRRLFGSFSAKSGILETLAMTRQLELLGPGHIAAEITRCPRVWLPLGTIEYHGQHLPVGLDGLQAHGLYLDAAEFAGGLVYPQLWRGKHRLIYLNAPLTILRHNS
;
A
#
# COMPACT_ATOMS: atom_id res chain seq x y z
N MET A 1 13.20 11.28 44.36
CA MET A 1 13.06 12.31 43.31
C MET A 1 14.00 11.92 42.18
N LEU A 2 13.52 11.10 41.23
CA LEU A 2 14.29 10.65 40.06
C LEU A 2 13.93 11.57 38.88
N ALA A 3 14.90 12.28 38.34
CA ALA A 3 14.70 13.15 37.18
C ALA A 3 14.82 12.32 35.89
N MET A 4 13.78 12.37 35.05
CA MET A 4 13.81 11.86 33.68
C MET A 4 14.45 12.91 32.75
N PRO A 5 15.28 12.55 31.77
CA PRO A 5 15.64 13.48 30.72
C PRO A 5 14.53 13.56 29.67
N ALA A 6 14.19 14.80 29.28
CA ALA A 6 13.23 15.12 28.24
C ALA A 6 13.75 14.69 26.85
N LEU A 7 12.89 14.05 26.06
CA LEU A 7 13.13 13.79 24.63
C LEU A 7 12.88 15.09 23.85
N SER A 8 13.92 15.59 23.18
CA SER A 8 13.85 16.71 22.23
C SER A 8 13.23 16.26 20.90
N PRO A 9 12.37 17.07 20.24
CA PRO A 9 11.86 16.75 18.92
C PRO A 9 12.89 17.18 17.88
N THR A 10 13.68 16.25 17.37
CA THR A 10 14.61 16.53 16.27
C THR A 10 14.33 15.71 15.03
N SER A 11 14.22 16.44 13.93
CA SER A 11 14.47 16.04 12.55
C SER A 11 13.38 15.20 11.87
N THR A 12 12.60 15.88 11.02
CA THR A 12 12.02 15.30 9.82
C THR A 12 13.13 14.73 8.94
N ASN A 13 13.50 13.47 9.17
CA ASN A 13 14.37 12.71 8.27
C ASN A 13 13.58 12.29 7.04
N ILE A 14 13.47 13.18 6.06
CA ILE A 14 13.24 12.78 4.67
C ILE A 14 14.62 12.47 4.08
N PRO A 15 14.93 11.22 3.68
CA PRO A 15 16.20 10.87 3.07
C PRO A 15 16.42 11.65 1.77
N SER A 16 17.63 12.15 1.55
CA SER A 16 18.06 12.91 0.36
C SER A 16 18.13 12.09 -0.93
N ASP A 17 17.76 10.82 -0.90
CA ASP A 17 17.71 9.93 -2.06
C ASP A 17 16.27 9.84 -2.60
N CYS A 18 15.81 10.94 -3.17
CA CYS A 18 14.62 10.98 -4.02
C CYS A 18 15.06 10.69 -5.47
N PRO A 19 14.65 9.57 -6.09
CA PRO A 19 15.10 9.21 -7.43
C PRO A 19 14.23 9.89 -8.47
N SER A 20 14.33 11.22 -8.60
CA SER A 20 13.89 11.93 -9.81
C SER A 20 15.06 12.36 -10.71
N ARG A 21 16.28 11.86 -10.44
CA ARG A 21 17.51 12.29 -11.14
C ARG A 21 18.24 11.14 -11.82
N ARG A 22 17.61 10.49 -12.82
CA ARG A 22 18.33 9.75 -13.88
C ARG A 22 17.41 9.40 -15.06
N LEU A 23 16.89 10.43 -15.73
CA LEU A 23 16.39 10.29 -17.09
C LEU A 23 17.60 10.14 -18.03
N PHE A 24 17.75 8.93 -18.58
CA PHE A 24 18.72 8.48 -19.60
C PHE A 24 20.21 8.41 -19.20
N GLY A 25 20.67 7.17 -18.96
CA GLY A 25 22.09 6.80 -18.86
C GLY A 25 22.33 5.45 -19.56
N SER A 26 23.41 5.38 -20.34
CA SER A 26 23.75 4.41 -21.38
C SER A 26 23.70 2.92 -21.00
N PHE A 27 23.16 2.12 -21.92
CA PHE A 27 23.12 0.65 -21.89
C PHE A 27 24.53 0.03 -21.89
N SER A 28 24.83 -0.76 -20.87
CA SER A 28 25.86 -1.80 -20.91
C SER A 28 25.26 -3.06 -20.32
N ALA A 29 24.92 -4.02 -21.18
CA ALA A 29 24.43 -5.33 -20.78
C ALA A 29 25.59 -6.11 -20.13
N LYS A 30 25.67 -6.06 -18.81
CA LYS A 30 26.44 -7.01 -18.00
C LYS A 30 25.46 -7.95 -17.29
N SER A 31 25.91 -9.17 -17.04
CA SER A 31 25.20 -10.36 -16.56
C SER A 31 24.44 -10.23 -15.22
N GLY A 32 23.54 -9.25 -15.06
CA GLY A 32 22.88 -8.87 -13.81
C GLY A 32 21.35 -8.76 -13.90
N ILE A 33 20.70 -9.58 -14.73
CA ILE A 33 19.23 -9.51 -14.96
C ILE A 33 18.43 -9.84 -13.69
N LEU A 34 19.02 -10.56 -12.73
CA LEU A 34 18.34 -10.92 -11.47
C LEU A 34 18.51 -9.87 -10.37
N GLU A 35 19.40 -8.89 -10.51
CA GLU A 35 19.77 -7.97 -9.42
C GLU A 35 18.90 -6.71 -9.36
N THR A 36 17.90 -6.55 -10.23
CA THR A 36 17.00 -5.39 -10.20
C THR A 36 15.57 -5.71 -10.61
N LEU A 37 15.07 -6.89 -10.22
CA LEU A 37 13.62 -7.08 -10.14
C LEU A 37 13.18 -6.48 -8.80
N ALA A 38 12.52 -5.32 -8.86
CA ALA A 38 11.93 -4.71 -7.68
C ALA A 38 10.99 -5.73 -7.01
N MET A 39 11.26 -6.04 -5.75
CA MET A 39 10.38 -6.92 -4.97
C MET A 39 9.00 -6.29 -4.89
N THR A 40 7.96 -7.09 -5.14
CA THR A 40 6.56 -6.65 -5.01
C THR A 40 6.27 -6.17 -3.59
N ARG A 41 5.38 -5.18 -3.47
CA ARG A 41 4.87 -4.68 -2.18
C ARG A 41 3.62 -5.41 -1.71
N GLN A 42 3.04 -6.28 -2.53
CA GLN A 42 1.85 -7.06 -2.21
C GLN A 42 2.18 -8.20 -1.25
N LEU A 43 1.65 -8.14 -0.03
CA LEU A 43 1.98 -9.09 1.04
C LEU A 43 1.60 -10.52 0.68
N GLU A 44 0.48 -10.73 -0.01
CA GLU A 44 -0.03 -12.04 -0.44
C GLU A 44 0.86 -12.77 -1.46
N LEU A 45 1.76 -12.04 -2.12
CA LEU A 45 2.69 -12.61 -3.10
C LEU A 45 4.06 -12.93 -2.49
N LEU A 46 4.27 -12.63 -1.20
CA LEU A 46 5.55 -12.82 -0.52
C LEU A 46 5.56 -14.08 0.35
N GLY A 47 6.69 -14.78 0.34
CA GLY A 47 6.97 -15.85 1.30
C GLY A 47 7.28 -15.30 2.71
N PRO A 48 7.12 -16.12 3.76
CA PRO A 48 7.30 -15.67 5.16
C PRO A 48 8.66 -15.01 5.46
N GLY A 49 9.75 -15.50 4.84
CA GLY A 49 11.09 -14.94 5.02
C GLY A 49 11.22 -13.51 4.47
N HIS A 50 10.62 -13.24 3.30
CA HIS A 50 10.59 -11.89 2.72
C HIS A 50 9.74 -10.93 3.56
N ILE A 51 8.60 -11.43 4.08
CA ILE A 51 7.74 -10.65 4.97
C ILE A 51 8.49 -10.27 6.25
N ALA A 52 9.17 -11.24 6.90
CA ALA A 52 9.94 -10.98 8.11
C ALA A 52 11.10 -9.99 7.88
N ALA A 53 11.80 -10.12 6.75
CA ALA A 53 12.85 -9.20 6.36
C ALA A 53 12.31 -7.77 6.16
N GLU A 54 11.19 -7.63 5.46
CA GLU A 54 10.60 -6.31 5.20
C GLU A 54 10.01 -5.68 6.47
N ILE A 55 9.35 -6.45 7.34
CA ILE A 55 8.87 -5.95 8.64
C ILE A 55 10.05 -5.48 9.51
N THR A 56 11.18 -6.19 9.48
CA THR A 56 12.40 -5.77 10.20
C THR A 56 12.96 -4.47 9.62
N ARG A 57 12.93 -4.30 8.30
CA ARG A 57 13.41 -3.10 7.59
C ARG A 57 12.47 -1.89 7.77
N CYS A 58 11.17 -2.12 7.66
CA CYS A 58 10.11 -1.13 7.71
C CYS A 58 8.83 -1.78 8.27
N PRO A 59 8.54 -1.66 9.57
CA PRO A 59 7.38 -2.28 10.22
C PRO A 59 6.09 -1.49 9.93
N ARG A 60 5.80 -1.28 8.64
CA ARG A 60 4.62 -0.57 8.15
C ARG A 60 3.81 -1.50 7.25
N VAL A 61 2.51 -1.52 7.49
CA VAL A 61 1.54 -2.19 6.64
C VAL A 61 0.48 -1.18 6.22
N TRP A 62 0.29 -1.06 4.90
CA TRP A 62 -0.82 -0.33 4.31
C TRP A 62 -2.01 -1.27 4.23
N LEU A 63 -3.17 -0.83 4.69
CA LEU A 63 -4.39 -1.64 4.74
C LEU A 63 -5.45 -1.09 3.80
N PRO A 64 -5.51 -1.54 2.54
CA PRO A 64 -6.53 -1.13 1.59
C PRO A 64 -7.93 -1.50 2.08
N LEU A 65 -8.80 -0.49 2.18
CA LEU A 65 -10.19 -0.63 2.60
C LEU A 65 -11.11 -0.11 1.50
N GLY A 66 -12.13 -0.88 1.17
CA GLY A 66 -13.06 -0.56 0.11
C GLY A 66 -14.39 -1.29 0.25
N THR A 67 -15.34 -0.92 -0.58
CA THR A 67 -16.69 -1.48 -0.63
C THR A 67 -16.92 -2.17 -1.98
N ILE A 68 -17.89 -3.08 -2.00
CA ILE A 68 -18.51 -3.55 -3.23
C ILE A 68 -19.84 -2.79 -3.36
N GLU A 69 -19.80 -1.62 -4.02
CA GLU A 69 -20.89 -0.65 -4.16
C GLU A 69 -21.19 -0.39 -5.64
N TYR A 70 -22.47 -0.26 -5.99
CA TYR A 70 -22.85 0.12 -7.33
C TYR A 70 -22.41 1.57 -7.66
N HIS A 71 -21.60 1.73 -8.71
CA HIS A 71 -21.10 3.02 -9.19
C HIS A 71 -21.69 3.41 -10.56
N GLY A 72 -22.85 2.85 -10.94
CA GLY A 72 -23.40 2.98 -12.29
C GLY A 72 -22.89 1.90 -13.25
N GLN A 73 -23.46 1.82 -14.45
CA GLN A 73 -23.09 0.80 -15.46
C GLN A 73 -21.69 0.99 -16.05
N HIS A 74 -21.06 2.15 -15.82
CA HIS A 74 -19.80 2.54 -16.44
C HIS A 74 -18.59 2.27 -15.52
N LEU A 75 -18.80 1.86 -14.27
CA LEU A 75 -17.75 1.65 -13.29
C LEU A 75 -17.89 0.29 -12.60
N PRO A 76 -16.75 -0.33 -12.23
CA PRO A 76 -16.76 -1.58 -11.49
C PRO A 76 -17.30 -1.37 -10.08
N VAL A 77 -17.99 -2.37 -9.54
CA VAL A 77 -18.55 -2.31 -8.17
C VAL A 77 -17.48 -2.26 -7.08
N GLY A 78 -16.24 -2.64 -7.38
CA GLY A 78 -15.11 -2.60 -6.45
C GLY A 78 -14.22 -1.38 -6.61
N LEU A 79 -14.67 -0.32 -7.27
CA LEU A 79 -13.83 0.84 -7.64
C LEU A 79 -13.06 1.40 -6.43
N ASP A 80 -13.75 1.61 -5.31
CA ASP A 80 -13.16 2.18 -4.09
C ASP A 80 -11.96 1.35 -3.60
N GLY A 81 -12.09 0.01 -3.59
CA GLY A 81 -11.01 -0.88 -3.18
C GLY A 81 -9.88 -0.94 -4.21
N LEU A 82 -10.20 -0.98 -5.51
CA LEU A 82 -9.18 -0.98 -6.57
C LEU A 82 -8.31 0.28 -6.53
N GLN A 83 -8.94 1.45 -6.33
CA GLN A 83 -8.23 2.71 -6.20
C GLN A 83 -7.38 2.76 -4.93
N ALA A 84 -7.94 2.36 -3.77
CA ALA A 84 -7.20 2.32 -2.51
C ALA A 84 -5.98 1.39 -2.60
N HIS A 85 -6.13 0.22 -3.20
CA HIS A 85 -5.05 -0.74 -3.37
C HIS A 85 -3.93 -0.19 -4.25
N GLY A 86 -4.27 0.40 -5.40
CA GLY A 86 -3.28 1.05 -6.29
C GLY A 86 -2.51 2.17 -5.60
N LEU A 87 -3.23 3.09 -4.94
CA LEU A 87 -2.61 4.21 -4.21
C LEU A 87 -1.65 3.74 -3.11
N TYR A 88 -1.96 2.65 -2.43
CA TYR A 88 -1.09 2.11 -1.39
C TYR A 88 0.12 1.38 -1.93
N LEU A 89 0.04 0.80 -3.13
CA LEU A 89 1.23 0.28 -3.81
C LEU A 89 2.20 1.43 -4.13
N ASP A 90 1.70 2.51 -4.73
CA ASP A 90 2.52 3.69 -5.02
C ASP A 90 3.13 4.29 -3.74
N ALA A 91 2.33 4.38 -2.67
CA ALA A 91 2.81 4.86 -1.38
C ALA A 91 3.85 3.93 -0.73
N ALA A 92 3.70 2.61 -0.88
CA ALA A 92 4.66 1.62 -0.37
C ALA A 92 5.96 1.62 -1.18
N GLU A 93 5.89 1.88 -2.49
CA GLU A 93 7.08 2.08 -3.32
C GLU A 93 7.89 3.29 -2.87
N PHE A 94 7.22 4.42 -2.59
CA PHE A 94 7.88 5.66 -2.17
C PHE A 94 8.35 5.62 -0.70
N ALA A 95 7.48 5.19 0.22
CA ALA A 95 7.69 5.35 1.67
C ALA A 95 8.01 4.03 2.40
N GLY A 96 8.08 2.91 1.69
CA GLY A 96 8.32 1.58 2.24
C GLY A 96 7.10 0.93 2.90
N GLY A 97 7.30 -0.32 3.32
CA GLY A 97 6.26 -1.16 3.91
C GLY A 97 5.61 -2.12 2.92
N LEU A 98 4.67 -2.90 3.42
CA LEU A 98 3.90 -3.89 2.64
C LEU A 98 2.44 -3.47 2.53
N VAL A 99 1.82 -3.80 1.41
CA VAL A 99 0.39 -3.61 1.18
C VAL A 99 -0.32 -4.91 1.49
N TYR A 100 -1.27 -4.87 2.42
CA TYR A 100 -2.12 -5.99 2.76
C TYR A 100 -3.15 -6.26 1.64
N PRO A 101 -3.63 -7.50 1.46
CA PRO A 101 -4.71 -7.79 0.53
C PRO A 101 -5.93 -6.87 0.72
N GLN A 102 -6.55 -6.45 -0.38
CA GLN A 102 -7.73 -5.59 -0.34
C GLN A 102 -8.83 -6.19 0.56
N LEU A 103 -9.24 -5.42 1.58
CA LEU A 103 -10.38 -5.78 2.42
C LEU A 103 -11.65 -5.11 1.94
N TRP A 104 -12.60 -5.93 1.50
CA TRP A 104 -13.95 -5.52 1.13
C TRP A 104 -14.81 -5.36 2.39
N ARG A 105 -14.55 -4.29 3.14
CA ARG A 105 -15.23 -3.95 4.40
C ARG A 105 -15.43 -2.45 4.47
N GLY A 106 -16.59 -1.98 4.04
CA GLY A 106 -16.99 -0.59 4.24
C GLY A 106 -18.46 -0.45 4.58
N LYS A 107 -18.78 0.66 5.24
CA LYS A 107 -20.16 1.10 5.46
C LYS A 107 -20.63 1.77 4.18
N HIS A 108 -21.72 1.27 3.62
CA HIS A 108 -22.29 1.82 2.39
C HIS A 108 -22.88 3.20 2.60
N ARG A 109 -22.90 4.00 1.53
CA ARG A 109 -23.72 5.20 1.51
C ARG A 109 -25.17 4.78 1.35
N LEU A 110 -26.05 5.29 2.21
CA LEU A 110 -27.47 4.92 2.27
C LEU A 110 -28.22 5.12 0.95
N ILE A 111 -27.68 5.92 0.03
CA ILE A 111 -28.27 6.24 -1.28
C ILE A 111 -28.26 5.07 -2.29
N TYR A 112 -27.53 3.97 -2.05
CA TYR A 112 -27.46 2.82 -2.98
C TYR A 112 -27.85 1.46 -2.36
N LEU A 113 -28.54 1.46 -1.21
CA LEU A 113 -28.98 0.25 -0.50
C LEU A 113 -29.86 -0.69 -1.36
N ASN A 114 -30.57 -0.15 -2.35
CA ASN A 114 -31.43 -0.90 -3.28
C ASN A 114 -30.82 -1.06 -4.68
N ALA A 115 -29.55 -0.67 -4.88
CA ALA A 115 -28.89 -0.83 -6.17
C ALA A 115 -28.44 -2.28 -6.38
N PRO A 116 -28.59 -2.84 -7.59
CA PRO A 116 -28.17 -4.20 -7.87
C PRO A 116 -26.65 -4.35 -7.68
N LEU A 117 -26.22 -5.53 -7.22
CA LEU A 117 -24.82 -5.94 -7.05
C LEU A 117 -24.02 -5.23 -5.93
N THR A 118 -24.68 -4.39 -5.12
CA THR A 118 -24.11 -3.91 -3.86
C THR A 118 -24.07 -5.04 -2.83
N ILE A 119 -22.87 -5.42 -2.35
CA ILE A 119 -22.72 -6.43 -1.28
C ILE A 119 -22.60 -5.69 0.06
N LEU A 120 -23.60 -5.91 0.90
CA LEU A 120 -23.63 -5.43 2.28
C LEU A 120 -23.22 -6.58 3.20
N ARG A 121 -22.29 -6.31 4.12
CA ARG A 121 -22.30 -7.10 5.35
C ARG A 121 -23.50 -6.69 6.16
N HIS A 122 -24.47 -7.59 6.27
CA HIS A 122 -25.44 -7.53 7.36
C HIS A 122 -24.66 -7.65 8.68
N ASN A 123 -24.90 -6.73 9.61
CA ASN A 123 -24.49 -6.92 10.99
C ASN A 123 -25.23 -8.17 11.49
N SER A 124 -24.47 -9.21 11.84
CA SER A 124 -24.93 -10.29 12.71
C SER A 124 -25.18 -9.76 14.12
#